data_AF-A0A348WP70-F1
#
_entry.id   AF-A0A348WP70-F1
#
_cell.length_a   1.000
_cell.length_b   1.000
_cell.length_c   1.000
_cell.angle_alpha   90.00
_cell.angle_beta   90.00
_cell.angle_gamma   90.00
#
_symmetry.space_group_name_H-M   'P 1'
#
loop_
_entity.id
_entity.type
_entity.pdbx_description
1 polymer ?
#
loop_
_entity_poly.entity_id
_entity_poly.type
_entity_poly.pdbx_seq_one_letter_code
_entity_poly.pdbx_strand_id
1 'polypeptide(L)'
;MNQIDYARLDRDDPLAHKREIFELPNDTIYFDGNSLGALPKIVAQTVNETTREQWGNDLIKSWNQHDWVNLPTIVGAKIAHLIGAQNNEVICCDSISVNLFKVICAAINAVGSEKRRVILSTRDNFPTDLYMVQGVESFLGQQRCELKLVDEAELVDAIDERTVAVLATEVNFRTGRRLDLQQLSQAAHAQGALMIADLAHSAGVMPIQLS
;
A
#
# COMPACT_ATOMS: atom_id res chain seq x y z
N MET A 1 -34.46 -10.50 -23.07
CA MET A 1 -33.04 -10.32 -22.68
C MET A 1 -32.71 -8.88 -23.04
N ASN A 2 -32.66 -7.97 -22.06
CA ASN A 2 -32.37 -6.56 -22.37
C ASN A 2 -30.93 -6.48 -22.86
N GLN A 3 -30.76 -6.09 -24.13
CA GLN A 3 -29.45 -5.87 -24.70
C GLN A 3 -28.85 -4.64 -24.01
N ILE A 4 -27.70 -4.81 -23.35
CA ILE A 4 -27.00 -3.68 -22.71
C ILE A 4 -26.49 -2.79 -23.84
N ASP A 5 -26.95 -1.54 -23.86
CA ASP A 5 -26.43 -0.50 -24.75
C ASP A 5 -25.12 0.05 -24.16
N TYR A 6 -24.00 -0.58 -24.52
CA TYR A 6 -22.67 -0.19 -24.05
C TYR A 6 -22.29 1.24 -24.48
N ALA A 7 -22.69 1.66 -25.69
CA ALA A 7 -22.40 3.00 -26.19
C ALA A 7 -23.12 4.09 -25.38
N ARG A 8 -24.34 3.80 -24.89
CA ARG A 8 -25.01 4.67 -23.93
C ARG A 8 -24.28 4.74 -22.59
N LEU A 9 -23.77 3.63 -22.07
CA LEU A 9 -23.01 3.62 -20.81
C LEU A 9 -21.74 4.48 -20.91
N ASP A 10 -20.99 4.38 -22.03
CA ASP A 10 -19.79 5.20 -22.24
C ASP A 10 -20.12 6.69 -22.39
N ARG A 11 -21.17 7.04 -23.12
CA ARG A 11 -21.58 8.44 -23.32
C ARG A 11 -22.06 9.09 -22.03
N ASP A 12 -22.74 8.32 -21.19
CA ASP A 12 -23.34 8.82 -19.95
C ASP A 12 -22.35 8.76 -18.76
N ASP A 13 -21.11 8.28 -18.96
CA ASP A 13 -20.07 8.21 -17.91
C ASP A 13 -19.49 9.61 -17.59
N PRO A 14 -19.69 10.15 -16.37
CA PRO A 14 -19.14 11.45 -15.97
C PRO A 14 -17.60 11.48 -15.92
N LEU A 15 -16.94 10.32 -15.90
CA LEU A 15 -15.48 10.18 -15.86
C LEU A 15 -14.86 9.88 -17.23
N ALA A 16 -15.64 9.83 -18.32
CA ALA A 16 -15.13 9.50 -19.65
C ALA A 16 -13.93 10.37 -20.07
N HIS A 17 -13.96 11.67 -19.72
CA HIS A 17 -12.89 12.63 -19.98
C HIS A 17 -11.55 12.28 -19.28
N LYS A 18 -11.58 11.52 -18.17
CA LYS A 18 -10.36 11.08 -17.47
C LYS A 18 -9.54 10.13 -18.31
N ARG A 19 -10.13 9.38 -19.24
CA ARG A 19 -9.39 8.53 -20.17
C ARG A 19 -8.37 9.34 -20.99
N GLU A 20 -8.68 10.59 -21.31
CA GLU A 20 -7.82 11.44 -22.15
C GLU A 20 -6.51 11.87 -21.47
N ILE A 21 -6.39 11.72 -20.15
CA ILE A 21 -5.18 12.08 -19.39
C ILE A 21 -4.10 10.99 -19.46
N PHE A 22 -4.40 9.83 -20.04
CA PHE A 22 -3.49 8.69 -20.15
C PHE A 22 -3.00 8.50 -21.59
N GLU A 23 -1.75 8.09 -21.73
CA GLU A 23 -1.22 7.51 -22.97
C GLU A 23 -1.61 6.03 -23.02
N LEU A 24 -2.37 5.64 -24.04
CA LEU A 24 -2.79 4.26 -24.27
C LEU A 24 -2.45 3.86 -25.70
N PRO A 25 -1.86 2.66 -25.92
CA PRO A 25 -1.66 2.16 -27.26
C PRO A 25 -2.99 2.03 -28.01
N ASN A 26 -2.99 2.38 -29.30
CA ASN A 26 -4.14 2.14 -30.17
C ASN A 26 -4.49 0.63 -30.17
N ASP A 27 -5.79 0.33 -30.34
CA ASP A 27 -6.31 -1.03 -30.47
C ASP A 27 -5.98 -1.98 -29.30
N THR A 28 -5.76 -1.44 -28.09
CA THR A 28 -5.43 -2.21 -26.89
C THR A 28 -6.52 -2.07 -25.82
N ILE A 29 -7.02 -3.21 -25.34
CA ILE A 29 -7.89 -3.30 -24.15
C ILE A 29 -6.99 -3.71 -22.97
N TYR A 30 -6.68 -2.77 -22.09
CA TYR A 30 -5.72 -2.98 -21.01
C TYR A 30 -6.43 -3.23 -19.66
N PHE A 31 -6.52 -4.50 -19.26
CA PHE A 31 -7.14 -4.94 -18.00
C PHE A 31 -6.12 -5.45 -16.98
N ASP A 32 -4.92 -4.84 -16.96
CA ASP A 32 -3.85 -5.19 -16.01
C ASP A 32 -3.33 -3.95 -15.24
N GLY A 33 -4.17 -2.91 -15.16
CA GLY A 33 -3.88 -1.67 -14.44
C GLY A 33 -3.70 -1.86 -12.93
N ASN A 34 -4.18 -2.98 -12.37
CA ASN A 34 -3.96 -3.40 -11.00
C ASN A 34 -2.52 -3.89 -10.75
N SER A 35 -1.75 -4.24 -11.79
CA SER A 35 -0.33 -4.58 -11.68
C SER A 35 0.55 -3.39 -12.06
N LEU A 36 0.25 -2.73 -13.19
CA LEU A 36 0.95 -1.53 -13.63
C LEU A 36 -0.05 -0.50 -14.19
N GLY A 37 -0.19 0.64 -13.51
CA GLY A 37 -1.07 1.70 -13.98
C GLY A 37 -0.68 2.25 -15.35
N ALA A 38 -1.67 2.61 -16.17
CA ALA A 38 -1.43 3.28 -17.45
C ALA A 38 -0.69 4.62 -17.24
N LEU A 39 0.17 4.99 -18.18
CA LEU A 39 1.01 6.18 -18.08
C LEU A 39 0.17 7.47 -18.22
N PRO A 40 0.11 8.35 -17.21
CA PRO A 40 -0.47 9.67 -17.39
C PRO A 40 0.41 10.53 -18.30
N LYS A 41 -0.19 11.26 -19.24
CA LYS A 41 0.51 12.10 -20.25
C LYS A 41 1.51 13.08 -19.63
N ILE A 42 1.15 13.64 -18.47
CA ILE A 42 1.98 14.62 -17.77
C ILE A 42 3.32 14.05 -17.29
N VAL A 43 3.41 12.73 -17.04
CA VAL A 43 4.62 12.12 -16.47
C VAL A 43 5.83 12.29 -17.37
N ALA A 44 5.68 12.11 -18.69
CA ALA A 44 6.78 12.27 -19.63
C ALA A 44 7.34 13.70 -19.63
N GLN A 45 6.46 14.70 -19.54
CA GLN A 45 6.84 16.10 -19.42
C GLN A 45 7.58 16.35 -18.10
N THR A 46 7.01 15.93 -16.97
CA THR A 46 7.61 16.14 -15.64
C THR A 46 8.99 15.48 -15.52
N VAL A 47 9.16 14.25 -16.02
CA VAL A 47 10.47 13.56 -16.01
C VAL A 47 11.50 14.32 -16.85
N ASN A 48 11.09 14.87 -18.00
CA ASN A 48 11.97 15.66 -18.85
C ASN A 48 12.41 16.96 -18.16
N GLU A 49 11.47 17.69 -17.57
CA GLU A 49 11.75 18.90 -16.77
C GLU A 49 12.68 18.61 -15.59
N THR A 50 12.40 17.56 -14.81
CA THR A 50 13.25 17.17 -13.67
C THR A 50 14.67 16.82 -14.10
N THR A 51 14.84 16.09 -15.21
CA THR A 51 16.17 15.62 -15.64
C THR A 51 16.97 16.70 -16.38
N ARG A 52 16.34 17.45 -17.29
CA ARG A 52 17.06 18.42 -18.12
C ARG A 52 17.20 19.77 -17.45
N GLU A 53 16.15 20.26 -16.80
CA GLU A 53 16.15 21.61 -16.25
C GLU A 53 16.57 21.59 -14.79
N GLN A 54 15.81 20.90 -13.94
CA GLN A 54 16.09 20.90 -12.50
C GLN A 54 17.43 20.26 -12.20
N TRP A 55 17.66 19.01 -12.63
CA TRP A 55 18.94 18.36 -12.40
C TRP A 55 20.04 18.93 -13.30
N GLY A 56 19.79 18.96 -14.62
CA GLY A 56 20.81 19.32 -15.61
C GLY A 56 21.36 20.74 -15.47
N ASN A 57 20.51 21.73 -15.17
CA ASN A 57 20.94 23.14 -15.10
C ASN A 57 21.16 23.60 -13.65
N ASP A 58 20.22 23.29 -12.74
CA ASP A 58 20.24 23.83 -11.38
C ASP A 58 21.04 22.98 -10.38
N LEU A 59 21.36 21.73 -10.75
CA LEU A 59 22.21 20.80 -9.99
C LEU A 59 21.78 20.69 -8.52
N ILE A 60 22.71 20.85 -7.58
CA ILE A 60 22.45 20.72 -6.14
C ILE A 60 21.44 21.76 -5.62
N LYS A 61 21.25 22.89 -6.31
CA LYS A 61 20.30 23.94 -5.88
C LYS A 61 18.87 23.42 -5.90
N SER A 62 18.58 22.41 -6.72
CA SER A 62 17.26 21.82 -6.91
C SER A 62 16.66 21.21 -5.64
N TRP A 63 17.50 20.82 -4.68
CA TRP A 63 17.04 20.45 -3.33
C TRP A 63 16.16 21.51 -2.69
N ASN A 64 16.47 22.79 -2.91
CA ASN A 64 15.75 23.92 -2.34
C ASN A 64 14.90 24.65 -3.39
N GLN A 65 15.45 24.90 -4.58
CA GLN A 65 14.79 25.67 -5.64
C GLN A 65 13.56 24.96 -6.22
N HIS A 66 13.61 23.63 -6.33
CA HIS A 66 12.53 22.78 -6.84
C HIS A 66 11.92 21.90 -5.74
N ASP A 67 12.25 22.22 -4.49
CA ASP A 67 11.71 21.60 -3.28
C ASP A 67 11.83 20.06 -3.22
N TRP A 68 12.90 19.49 -3.78
CA TRP A 68 13.10 18.04 -3.74
C TRP A 68 13.18 17.49 -2.32
N VAL A 69 13.64 18.30 -1.36
CA VAL A 69 13.75 17.89 0.05
C VAL A 69 12.37 17.57 0.66
N ASN A 70 11.32 18.30 0.27
CA ASN A 70 9.97 18.11 0.79
C ASN A 70 9.08 17.29 -0.17
N LEU A 71 9.58 16.90 -1.35
CA LEU A 71 8.79 16.14 -2.32
C LEU A 71 8.15 14.86 -1.72
N PRO A 72 8.84 14.05 -0.89
CA PRO A 72 8.23 12.88 -0.24
C PRO A 72 7.01 13.20 0.64
N THR A 73 7.05 14.31 1.38
CA THR A 73 5.95 14.73 2.27
C THR A 73 4.82 15.39 1.49
N ILE A 74 5.14 16.16 0.44
CA ILE A 74 4.15 16.74 -0.48
C ILE A 74 3.35 15.64 -1.18
N VAL A 75 4.04 14.62 -1.71
CA VAL A 75 3.37 13.48 -2.36
C VAL A 75 2.62 12.64 -1.31
N GLY A 76 3.20 12.46 -0.12
CA GLY A 76 2.53 11.80 1.00
C GLY A 76 1.20 12.46 1.37
N ALA A 77 1.15 13.79 1.51
CA ALA A 77 -0.07 14.53 1.77
C ALA A 77 -1.14 14.34 0.68
N LYS A 78 -0.74 14.25 -0.59
CA LYS A 78 -1.68 13.93 -1.68
C LYS A 78 -2.25 12.52 -1.56
N ILE A 79 -1.42 11.54 -1.16
CA ILE A 79 -1.85 10.16 -0.93
C ILE A 79 -2.77 10.07 0.30
N ALA A 80 -2.51 10.85 1.35
CA ALA A 80 -3.30 10.85 2.59
C ALA A 80 -4.81 11.03 2.34
N HIS A 81 -5.17 11.90 1.38
CA HIS A 81 -6.56 12.10 0.98
C HIS A 81 -7.24 10.85 0.37
N LEU A 82 -6.48 9.92 -0.21
CA LEU A 82 -7.00 8.69 -0.80
C LEU A 82 -7.21 7.58 0.22
N ILE A 83 -6.54 7.69 1.37
CA ILE A 83 -6.53 6.65 2.42
C ILE A 83 -7.14 7.12 3.75
N GLY A 84 -7.75 8.30 3.75
CA GLY A 84 -8.40 8.87 4.93
C GLY A 84 -7.43 9.11 6.08
N ALA A 85 -6.22 9.60 5.78
CA ALA A 85 -5.21 10.02 6.75
C ALA A 85 -5.03 11.55 6.73
N GLN A 86 -4.41 12.12 7.77
CA GLN A 86 -4.04 13.53 7.80
C GLN A 86 -2.81 13.82 6.94
N ASN A 87 -2.66 15.07 6.50
CA ASN A 87 -1.59 15.49 5.59
C ASN A 87 -0.17 15.24 6.12
N ASN A 88 0.00 15.15 7.44
CA ASN A 88 1.28 14.95 8.12
C ASN A 88 1.50 13.49 8.61
N GLU A 89 0.62 12.56 8.24
CA GLU A 89 0.68 11.15 8.66
C GLU A 89 1.27 10.21 7.60
N VAL A 90 1.51 10.72 6.38
CA VAL A 90 1.92 9.91 5.23
C VAL A 90 3.18 10.48 4.59
N ILE A 91 4.11 9.59 4.23
CA ILE A 91 5.31 9.91 3.46
C ILE A 91 5.41 8.97 2.25
N CYS A 92 5.70 9.51 1.07
CA CYS A 92 5.94 8.71 -0.13
C CYS A 92 7.44 8.41 -0.24
N CYS A 93 7.86 7.20 0.12
CA CYS A 93 9.27 6.80 0.09
C CYS A 93 9.44 5.31 -0.25
N ASP A 94 10.62 4.97 -0.76
CA ASP A 94 11.09 3.59 -1.00
C ASP A 94 10.08 2.69 -1.73
N SER A 95 10.17 1.37 -1.53
CA SER A 95 9.21 0.37 -2.01
C SER A 95 8.35 -0.14 -0.87
N ILE A 96 7.24 -0.81 -1.21
CA ILE A 96 6.35 -1.47 -0.24
C ILE A 96 7.16 -2.41 0.67
N SER A 97 8.00 -3.29 0.12
CA SER A 97 8.78 -4.24 0.91
C SER A 97 9.73 -3.53 1.91
N VAL A 98 10.39 -2.44 1.49
CA VAL A 98 11.28 -1.67 2.37
C VAL A 98 10.50 -0.97 3.47
N ASN A 99 9.34 -0.39 3.15
CA ASN A 99 8.49 0.24 4.16
C ASN A 99 7.88 -0.78 5.12
N LEU A 100 7.50 -1.95 4.61
CA LEU A 100 7.01 -3.06 5.41
C LEU A 100 8.07 -3.52 6.42
N PHE A 101 9.33 -3.67 5.98
CA PHE A 101 10.43 -3.96 6.89
C PHE A 101 10.54 -2.91 8.02
N LYS A 102 10.46 -1.62 7.69
CA LYS A 102 10.52 -0.54 8.69
C LYS A 102 9.38 -0.64 9.70
N VAL A 103 8.13 -0.82 9.25
CA VAL A 103 6.97 -0.85 10.15
C VAL A 103 6.89 -2.15 10.95
N ILE A 104 7.34 -3.29 10.43
CA ILE A 104 7.51 -4.54 11.21
C ILE A 104 8.53 -4.32 12.32
N CYS A 105 9.71 -3.78 12.00
CA CYS A 105 10.73 -3.49 13.00
C CYS A 105 10.23 -2.48 14.05
N ALA A 106 9.49 -1.45 13.63
CA ALA A 106 8.88 -0.48 14.54
C ALA A 106 7.83 -1.14 15.45
N ALA A 107 6.98 -2.02 14.93
CA ALA A 107 5.97 -2.75 15.70
C ALA A 107 6.62 -3.67 16.75
N ILE A 108 7.64 -4.43 16.36
CA ILE A 108 8.41 -5.29 17.28
C ILE A 108 9.05 -4.45 18.38
N ASN A 109 9.63 -3.29 18.05
CA ASN A 109 10.21 -2.41 19.05
C ASN A 109 9.17 -1.76 19.98
N ALA A 110 7.98 -1.45 19.46
CA ALA A 110 6.94 -0.75 20.21
C ALA A 110 6.22 -1.65 21.22
N VAL A 111 5.88 -2.89 20.84
CA VAL A 111 5.07 -3.80 21.69
C VAL A 111 5.72 -5.16 21.94
N GLY A 112 6.78 -5.51 21.20
CA GLY A 112 7.40 -6.83 21.26
C GLY A 112 8.13 -7.12 22.57
N SER A 113 8.23 -8.41 22.90
CA SER A 113 8.95 -8.95 24.05
C SER A 113 9.27 -10.42 23.84
N GLU A 114 9.98 -11.06 24.77
CA GLU A 114 10.20 -12.52 24.73
C GLU A 114 8.88 -13.32 24.66
N LYS A 115 7.79 -12.79 25.25
CA LYS A 115 6.47 -13.43 25.24
C LYS A 115 5.60 -12.98 24.06
N ARG A 116 5.81 -11.77 23.53
CA ARG A 116 5.08 -11.17 22.40
C ARG A 116 6.00 -10.97 21.20
N ARG A 117 5.98 -11.92 20.27
CA ARG A 117 6.92 -11.97 19.13
C ARG A 117 6.29 -12.42 17.82
N VAL A 118 5.00 -12.76 17.82
CA VAL A 118 4.34 -13.33 16.65
C VAL A 118 3.90 -12.21 15.70
N ILE A 119 4.32 -12.28 14.45
CA ILE A 119 3.66 -11.55 13.36
C ILE A 119 2.68 -12.53 12.72
N LEU A 120 1.38 -12.24 12.85
CA LEU A 120 0.31 -13.10 12.34
C LEU A 120 -0.09 -12.64 10.94
N SER A 121 -0.22 -13.57 10.00
CA SER A 121 -0.62 -13.28 8.62
C SER A 121 -1.37 -14.46 8.01
N THR A 122 -2.01 -14.26 6.85
CA THR A 122 -2.64 -15.36 6.10
C THR A 122 -1.62 -16.10 5.23
N ARG A 123 -1.84 -17.41 5.01
CA ARG A 123 -0.97 -18.23 4.14
C ARG A 123 -0.93 -17.74 2.69
N ASP A 124 -2.02 -17.15 2.22
CA ASP A 124 -2.22 -16.70 0.86
C ASP A 124 -1.93 -15.20 0.66
N ASN A 125 -1.37 -14.54 1.69
CA ASN A 125 -0.92 -13.16 1.61
C ASN A 125 0.13 -12.99 0.50
N PHE A 126 0.35 -11.75 0.07
CA PHE A 126 1.30 -11.47 -1.00
C PHE A 126 2.72 -11.95 -0.61
N PRO A 127 3.47 -12.63 -1.51
CA PRO A 127 4.70 -13.29 -1.11
C PRO A 127 5.77 -12.36 -0.50
N THR A 128 5.90 -11.13 -1.01
CA THR A 128 6.91 -10.19 -0.48
C THR A 128 6.65 -9.84 0.98
N ASP A 129 5.39 -9.75 1.38
CA ASP A 129 4.98 -9.46 2.75
C ASP A 129 5.50 -10.52 3.71
N LEU A 130 5.25 -11.78 3.36
CA LEU A 130 5.71 -12.92 4.14
C LEU A 130 7.24 -13.00 4.15
N TYR A 131 7.89 -12.73 3.02
CA TYR A 131 9.35 -12.71 2.92
C TYR A 131 9.98 -11.61 3.79
N MET A 132 9.34 -10.45 3.93
CA MET A 132 9.84 -9.38 4.82
C MET A 132 9.78 -9.82 6.28
N VAL A 133 8.70 -10.47 6.71
CA VAL A 133 8.64 -11.02 8.08
C VAL A 133 9.70 -12.10 8.28
N GLN A 134 9.85 -13.03 7.34
CA GLN A 134 10.87 -14.09 7.40
C GLN A 134 12.29 -13.52 7.44
N GLY A 135 12.57 -12.45 6.68
CA GLY A 135 13.84 -11.75 6.71
C GLY A 135 14.11 -11.13 8.08
N VAL A 136 13.10 -10.48 8.68
CA VAL A 136 13.20 -9.94 10.06
C VAL A 136 13.38 -11.05 11.09
N GLU A 137 12.65 -12.16 10.97
CA GLU A 137 12.81 -13.35 11.81
C GLU A 137 14.22 -13.93 11.71
N SER A 138 14.77 -14.06 10.50
CA SER A 138 16.14 -14.54 10.29
C SER A 138 17.19 -13.58 10.87
N PHE A 139 16.99 -12.27 10.73
CA PHE A 139 17.91 -11.24 11.21
C PHE A 139 17.88 -11.08 12.74
N LEU A 140 16.69 -11.07 13.34
CA LEU A 140 16.51 -10.85 14.77
C LEU A 140 16.56 -12.15 15.59
N GLY A 141 16.28 -13.29 14.97
CA GLY A 141 16.13 -14.59 15.61
C GLY A 141 14.71 -14.85 16.13
N GLN A 142 14.34 -16.14 16.20
CA GLN A 142 12.99 -16.61 16.57
C GLN A 142 12.53 -16.21 17.97
N GLN A 143 13.44 -15.80 18.85
CA GLN A 143 13.09 -15.29 20.18
C GLN A 143 12.49 -13.87 20.12
N ARG A 144 12.66 -13.16 19.01
CA ARG A 144 12.23 -11.75 18.83
C ARG A 144 11.17 -11.55 17.75
N CYS A 145 11.11 -12.43 16.76
CA CYS A 145 10.11 -12.39 15.70
C CYS A 145 9.81 -13.82 15.26
N GLU A 146 8.54 -14.15 15.07
CA GLU A 146 8.05 -15.46 14.63
C GLU A 146 6.90 -15.22 13.65
N LEU A 147 7.04 -15.64 12.39
CA LEU A 147 5.92 -15.61 11.45
C LEU A 147 4.95 -16.77 11.76
N LYS A 148 3.70 -16.44 12.07
CA LYS A 148 2.60 -17.42 12.20
C LYS A 148 1.63 -17.22 11.04
N LEU A 149 1.41 -18.30 10.27
CA LEU A 149 0.49 -18.30 9.15
C LEU A 149 -0.76 -19.13 9.48
N VAL A 150 -1.92 -18.56 9.19
CA VAL A 150 -3.24 -19.19 9.36
C VAL A 150 -4.09 -19.01 8.09
N ASP A 151 -5.21 -19.71 8.01
CA ASP A 151 -6.19 -19.42 6.96
C ASP A 151 -6.98 -18.15 7.32
N GLU A 152 -7.52 -17.44 6.32
CA GLU A 152 -8.25 -16.18 6.53
C GLU A 152 -9.39 -16.34 7.57
N ALA A 153 -10.11 -17.46 7.52
CA ALA A 153 -11.23 -17.74 8.42
C ALA A 153 -10.80 -17.90 9.89
N GLU A 154 -9.52 -18.19 10.14
CA GLU A 154 -8.94 -18.39 11.47
C GLU A 154 -8.22 -17.12 11.96
N LEU A 155 -8.12 -16.08 11.13
CA LEU A 155 -7.24 -14.95 11.37
C LEU A 155 -7.58 -14.20 12.65
N VAL A 156 -8.87 -13.92 12.89
CA VAL A 156 -9.34 -13.22 14.10
C VAL A 156 -9.11 -14.07 15.35
N ASP A 157 -9.44 -15.36 15.30
CA ASP A 157 -9.35 -16.27 16.44
C ASP A 157 -7.89 -16.61 16.81
N ALA A 158 -6.96 -16.44 15.86
CA ALA A 158 -5.54 -16.71 16.07
C ALA A 158 -4.78 -15.54 16.73
N ILE A 159 -5.43 -14.38 16.93
CA ILE A 159 -4.87 -13.21 17.61
C ILE A 159 -4.87 -13.47 19.12
N ASP A 160 -3.68 -13.45 19.72
CA ASP A 160 -3.44 -13.78 21.12
C ASP A 160 -2.43 -12.83 21.78
N GLU A 161 -2.13 -13.04 23.06
CA GLU A 161 -1.17 -12.25 23.82
C GLU A 161 0.28 -12.32 23.31
N ARG A 162 0.58 -13.29 22.43
CA ARG A 162 1.90 -13.43 21.79
C ARG A 162 2.03 -12.59 20.52
N THR A 163 0.92 -12.06 20.01
CA THR A 163 0.84 -11.35 18.73
C THR A 163 1.43 -9.94 18.86
N VAL A 164 2.50 -9.62 18.13
CA VAL A 164 3.04 -8.26 17.98
C VAL A 164 2.17 -7.46 17.05
N ALA A 165 1.89 -8.01 15.86
CA ALA A 165 1.06 -7.38 14.86
C ALA A 165 0.35 -8.40 13.98
N VAL A 166 -0.82 -8.01 13.49
CA VAL A 166 -1.48 -8.66 12.36
C VAL A 166 -1.02 -7.95 11.09
N LEU A 167 -0.40 -8.69 10.19
CA LEU A 167 0.00 -8.23 8.85
C LEU A 167 -1.01 -8.76 7.84
N ALA A 168 -1.80 -7.88 7.24
CA ALA A 168 -2.84 -8.26 6.28
C ALA A 168 -2.81 -7.39 5.02
N THR A 169 -2.93 -8.02 3.86
CA THR A 169 -3.31 -7.31 2.63
C THR A 169 -4.82 -7.14 2.61
N GLU A 170 -5.34 -5.93 2.50
CA GLU A 170 -6.79 -5.69 2.54
C GLU A 170 -7.52 -6.36 1.38
N VAL A 171 -7.00 -6.24 0.16
CA VAL A 171 -7.56 -6.89 -1.03
C VAL A 171 -6.58 -7.92 -1.56
N ASN A 172 -6.95 -9.20 -1.49
CA ASN A 172 -6.11 -10.29 -1.95
C ASN A 172 -5.85 -10.18 -3.47
N PHE A 173 -4.57 -10.12 -3.85
CA PHE A 173 -4.14 -9.90 -5.24
C PHE A 173 -4.58 -10.98 -6.24
N ARG A 174 -4.91 -12.19 -5.78
CA ARG A 174 -5.36 -13.30 -6.64
C ARG A 174 -6.87 -13.37 -6.73
N THR A 175 -7.55 -13.27 -5.58
CA THR A 175 -8.99 -13.54 -5.49
C THR A 175 -9.85 -12.27 -5.55
N GLY A 176 -9.25 -11.10 -5.32
CA GLY A 176 -9.97 -9.83 -5.15
C GLY A 176 -10.80 -9.76 -3.87
N ARG A 177 -10.68 -10.75 -2.97
CA ARG A 177 -11.41 -10.77 -1.70
C ARG A 177 -10.90 -9.65 -0.80
N ARG A 178 -11.83 -8.92 -0.21
CA ARG A 178 -11.56 -7.82 0.72
C ARG A 178 -11.72 -8.28 2.18
N LEU A 179 -10.71 -8.02 3.00
CA LEU A 179 -10.75 -8.20 4.46
C LEU A 179 -11.40 -7.00 5.16
N ASP A 180 -12.05 -7.25 6.29
CA ASP A 180 -12.52 -6.20 7.19
C ASP A 180 -11.36 -5.75 8.10
N LEU A 181 -10.61 -4.73 7.65
CA LEU A 181 -9.51 -4.18 8.44
C LEU A 181 -9.96 -3.56 9.76
N GLN A 182 -11.20 -3.06 9.85
CA GLN A 182 -11.70 -2.46 11.08
C GLN A 182 -11.91 -3.53 12.15
N GLN A 183 -12.55 -4.64 11.79
CA GLN A 183 -12.71 -5.79 12.67
C GLN A 183 -11.35 -6.35 13.11
N LEU A 184 -10.42 -6.54 12.18
CA LEU A 184 -9.08 -7.04 12.49
C LEU A 184 -8.29 -6.09 13.39
N SER A 185 -8.34 -4.79 13.12
CA SER A 185 -7.68 -3.79 13.94
C SER A 185 -8.23 -3.76 15.37
N GLN A 186 -9.55 -3.83 15.54
CA GLN A 186 -10.18 -3.89 16.86
C GLN A 186 -9.77 -5.16 17.62
N ALA A 187 -9.76 -6.32 16.96
CA ALA A 187 -9.35 -7.59 17.57
C ALA A 187 -7.86 -7.58 17.97
N ALA A 188 -6.99 -7.05 17.10
CA ALA A 188 -5.57 -6.89 17.38
C ALA A 188 -5.33 -5.99 18.60
N HIS A 189 -5.92 -4.79 18.60
CA HIS A 189 -5.75 -3.83 19.70
C HIS A 189 -6.32 -4.36 21.02
N ALA A 190 -7.41 -5.13 21.01
CA ALA A 190 -7.97 -5.76 22.21
C ALA A 190 -6.97 -6.72 22.90
N GLN A 191 -6.04 -7.31 22.15
CA GLN A 191 -4.97 -8.16 22.66
C GLN A 191 -3.64 -7.42 22.88
N GLY A 192 -3.61 -6.10 22.67
CA GLY A 192 -2.39 -5.27 22.73
C GLY A 192 -1.45 -5.47 21.54
N ALA A 193 -1.92 -6.07 20.45
CA ALA A 193 -1.20 -6.18 19.19
C ALA A 193 -1.49 -4.96 18.29
N LEU A 194 -0.64 -4.73 17.30
CA LEU A 194 -0.83 -3.68 16.28
C LEU A 194 -1.43 -4.24 15.00
N MET A 195 -1.92 -3.35 14.14
CA MET A 195 -2.34 -3.68 12.77
C MET A 195 -1.34 -3.12 11.76
N ILE A 196 -0.86 -3.95 10.84
CA ILE A 196 -0.10 -3.54 9.66
C ILE A 196 -0.92 -3.94 8.44
N ALA A 197 -1.42 -2.95 7.71
CA ALA A 197 -2.22 -3.16 6.51
C ALA A 197 -1.41 -2.86 5.25
N ASP A 198 -1.32 -3.83 4.34
CA ASP A 198 -0.92 -3.59 2.96
C ASP A 198 -2.17 -3.19 2.15
N LEU A 199 -2.07 -2.03 1.49
CA LEU A 199 -3.15 -1.40 0.73
C LEU A 199 -2.87 -1.38 -0.79
N ALA A 200 -1.94 -2.19 -1.30
CA ALA A 200 -1.49 -2.17 -2.70
C ALA A 200 -2.63 -2.33 -3.71
N HIS A 201 -3.63 -3.15 -3.38
CA HIS A 201 -4.81 -3.37 -4.22
C HIS A 201 -6.07 -2.61 -3.75
N SER A 202 -5.92 -1.71 -2.77
CA SER A 202 -7.02 -0.91 -2.22
C SER A 202 -6.88 0.59 -2.51
N ALA A 203 -5.70 1.17 -2.24
CA ALA A 203 -5.49 2.61 -2.28
C ALA A 203 -5.68 3.14 -3.71
N GLY A 204 -6.59 4.10 -3.88
CA GLY A 204 -6.96 4.64 -5.20
C GLY A 204 -7.93 3.79 -6.01
N VAL A 205 -8.33 2.61 -5.52
CA VAL A 205 -9.35 1.75 -6.14
C VAL A 205 -10.71 1.91 -5.46
N MET A 206 -10.71 2.13 -4.15
CA MET A 206 -11.91 2.13 -3.32
C MET A 206 -11.74 3.03 -2.09
N PRO A 207 -12.84 3.45 -1.43
CA PRO A 207 -12.75 4.27 -0.23
C PRO A 207 -12.05 3.55 0.92
N ILE A 208 -11.09 4.24 1.55
CA ILE A 208 -10.31 3.77 2.70
C ILE A 208 -10.33 4.86 3.76
N GLN A 209 -10.42 4.46 5.03
CA GLN A 209 -10.37 5.35 6.18
C GLN A 209 -9.44 4.76 7.24
N LEU A 210 -8.21 5.28 7.34
CA LEU A 210 -7.23 4.86 8.34
C LEU A 210 -7.32 5.64 9.66
N SER A 211 -7.79 6.89 9.63
CA SER A 211 -7.90 7.78 10.82
C SER A 211 -9.33 8.04 11.26
#